data_AF-A0A1A1Z6Q6-F1
#
_entry.id   AF-A0A1A1Z6Q6-F1
#
_cell.length_a   1.000
_cell.length_b   1.000
_cell.length_c   1.000
_cell.angle_alpha   90.00
_cell.angle_beta   90.00
_cell.angle_gamma   90.00
#
_symmetry.space_group_name_H-M   'P 1'
#
loop_
_entity.id
_entity.type
_entity.pdbx_description
1 polymer ?
#
loop_
_entity_poly.entity_id
_entity_poly.type
_entity_poly.pdbx_seq_one_letter_code
_entity_poly.pdbx_strand_id
1 'polypeptide(L)'
;MANADLDRLHAVLSIVAAQARSYTRGVGWDGQTVAEDTAAVVLSAAARLLSNPNGLKAETMGALTVQHGPPFGWSLAELYCLNRYRERAK
;
A
#
# COMPACT_ATOMS: atom_id res chain seq x y z
N MET A 1 -1.35 20.52 -14.25
CA MET A 1 -1.66 19.08 -14.10
C MET A 1 -0.53 18.30 -13.44
N ALA A 2 0.74 18.44 -13.86
CA ALA A 2 1.87 17.71 -13.26
C ALA A 2 2.02 17.81 -11.72
N ASN A 3 1.74 18.97 -11.11
CA ASN A 3 1.87 19.14 -9.65
C ASN A 3 0.84 18.34 -8.85
N ALA A 4 -0.39 18.18 -9.36
CA ALA A 4 -1.45 17.47 -8.64
C ALA A 4 -1.17 15.96 -8.51
N ASP A 5 -0.50 15.38 -9.52
CA ASP A 5 -0.09 13.97 -9.49
C ASP A 5 1.08 13.72 -8.53
N LEU A 6 2.02 14.67 -8.43
CA LEU A 6 3.11 14.63 -7.45
C LEU A 6 2.59 14.75 -6.02
N ASP A 7 1.66 15.69 -5.78
CA ASP A 7 1.02 15.87 -4.48
C ASP A 7 0.26 14.60 -4.05
N ARG A 8 -0.45 13.97 -5.00
CA ARG A 8 -1.14 12.69 -4.77
C ARG A 8 -0.16 11.57 -4.46
N LEU A 9 0.94 11.46 -5.20
CA LEU A 9 1.98 10.46 -4.95
C LEU A 9 2.54 10.58 -3.52
N HIS A 10 2.88 11.80 -3.09
CA HIS A 10 3.39 12.05 -1.73
C HIS A 10 2.36 11.68 -0.66
N ALA A 11 1.09 12.03 -0.87
CA ALA A 11 0.02 11.66 0.05
C ALA A 11 -0.10 10.13 0.18
N VAL A 12 -0.15 9.40 -0.95
CA VAL A 12 -0.25 7.94 -0.95
C VAL A 12 0.95 7.29 -0.26
N LEU A 13 2.17 7.73 -0.57
CA LEU A 13 3.38 7.22 0.07
C LEU A 13 3.35 7.42 1.59
N SER A 14 2.93 8.60 2.07
CA SER A 14 2.85 8.88 3.50
C SER A 14 1.85 7.97 4.22
N ILE A 15 0.68 7.72 3.62
CA ILE A 15 -0.37 6.88 4.16
C ILE A 15 0.08 5.41 4.21
N VAL A 16 0.65 4.91 3.12
CA VAL A 16 1.13 3.53 3.02
C VAL A 16 2.28 3.28 3.99
N ALA A 17 3.22 4.24 4.11
CA ALA A 17 4.31 4.17 5.07
C ALA A 17 3.80 4.12 6.52
N ALA A 18 2.81 4.97 6.86
CA ALA A 18 2.20 4.95 8.19
C ALA A 18 1.53 3.60 8.50
N GLN A 19 0.82 3.01 7.54
CA GLN A 19 0.20 1.70 7.69
C GLN A 19 1.23 0.57 7.85
N ALA A 20 2.29 0.57 7.04
CA ALA A 20 3.38 -0.40 7.15
C ALA A 20 4.10 -0.28 8.50
N ARG A 21 4.38 0.95 8.95
CA ARG A 21 4.98 1.22 10.27
C ARG A 21 4.10 0.74 11.42
N SER A 22 2.78 0.96 11.33
CA SER A 22 1.83 0.46 12.32
C SER A 22 1.81 -1.07 12.34
N TYR A 23 1.81 -1.71 11.16
CA TYR A 23 1.81 -3.16 11.02
C TYR A 23 3.05 -3.81 11.66
N THR A 24 4.23 -3.23 11.47
CA THR A 24 5.49 -3.73 12.06
C THR A 24 5.76 -3.20 13.47
N ARG A 25 4.86 -2.39 14.05
CA ARG A 25 5.04 -1.69 15.34
C ARG A 25 6.33 -0.86 15.41
N GLY A 26 6.77 -0.32 14.26
CA GLY A 26 8.01 0.42 14.15
C GLY A 26 9.27 -0.42 14.03
N VAL A 27 9.19 -1.76 14.07
CA VAL A 27 10.35 -2.62 13.79
C VAL A 27 10.72 -2.50 12.31
N GLY A 28 12.02 -2.33 12.03
CA GLY A 28 12.53 -2.05 10.68
C GLY A 28 12.45 -0.57 10.27
N TRP A 29 12.16 0.33 11.22
CA TRP A 29 12.16 1.78 11.03
C TRP A 29 13.15 2.42 12.01
N ASP A 30 14.01 3.29 11.51
CA ASP A 30 14.93 4.10 12.32
C ASP A 30 14.79 5.58 11.93
N GLY A 31 13.94 6.30 12.66
CA GLY A 31 13.59 7.67 12.35
C GLY A 31 12.96 7.80 10.95
N GLN A 32 13.74 8.35 10.01
CA GLN A 32 13.36 8.52 8.60
C GLN A 32 13.85 7.37 7.71
N THR A 33 14.70 6.50 8.22
CA THR A 33 15.23 5.34 7.51
C THR A 33 14.30 4.16 7.68
N VAL A 34 14.10 3.39 6.61
CA VAL A 34 13.26 2.20 6.59
C VAL A 34 14.05 1.06 5.95
N ALA A 35 13.87 -0.16 6.47
CA ALA A 35 14.50 -1.35 5.89
C ALA A 35 14.10 -1.52 4.41
N GLU A 36 15.04 -1.95 3.57
CA GLU A 36 14.87 -2.04 2.12
C GLU A 36 13.63 -2.86 1.72
N ASP A 37 13.44 -4.02 2.34
CA ASP A 37 12.27 -4.89 2.13
C ASP A 37 10.94 -4.14 2.41
N THR A 38 10.88 -3.34 3.48
CA THR A 38 9.68 -2.57 3.85
C THR A 38 9.50 -1.36 2.92
N ALA A 39 10.59 -0.72 2.49
CA ALA A 39 10.55 0.36 1.51
C ALA A 39 9.98 -0.12 0.16
N ALA A 40 10.40 -1.31 -0.28
CA ALA A 40 9.89 -1.95 -1.48
C ALA A 40 8.38 -2.20 -1.39
N VAL A 41 7.87 -2.66 -0.24
CA VAL A 41 6.43 -2.83 0.00
C VAL A 41 5.67 -1.51 -0.06
N VAL A 42 6.20 -0.44 0.55
CA VAL A 42 5.56 0.88 0.50
C VAL A 42 5.44 1.37 -0.93
N LEU A 43 6.52 1.25 -1.71
CA LEU A 43 6.53 1.64 -3.11
C LEU A 43 5.58 0.78 -3.95
N SER A 44 5.59 -0.54 -3.80
CA SER A 44 4.72 -1.45 -4.57
C SER A 44 3.25 -1.19 -4.27
N ALA A 45 2.87 -1.04 -3.00
CA ALA A 45 1.50 -0.76 -2.60
C ALA A 45 1.03 0.63 -3.07
N ALA A 46 1.89 1.65 -3.00
CA ALA A 46 1.60 2.98 -3.54
C ALA A 46 1.38 2.94 -5.06
N ALA A 47 2.22 2.21 -5.79
CA ALA A 47 2.06 2.02 -7.23
C ALA A 47 0.72 1.36 -7.57
N ARG A 48 0.31 0.32 -6.83
CA ARG A 48 -1.00 -0.33 -7.02
C ARG A 48 -2.18 0.62 -6.81
N LEU A 49 -2.12 1.46 -5.79
CA LEU A 49 -3.16 2.45 -5.50
C LEU A 49 -3.24 3.53 -6.57
N LEU A 50 -2.11 3.97 -7.10
CA LEU A 50 -2.08 4.95 -8.19
C LEU A 50 -2.57 4.36 -9.52
N SER A 51 -2.27 3.09 -9.79
CA SER A 51 -2.75 2.39 -10.99
C SER A 51 -4.24 2.04 -10.94
N ASN A 52 -4.82 1.82 -9.75
CA ASN A 52 -6.24 1.54 -9.57
C ASN A 52 -6.89 2.42 -8.48
N PRO A 53 -7.09 3.72 -8.74
CA PRO A 53 -7.65 4.64 -7.74
C PRO A 53 -9.09 4.33 -7.35
N ASN A 54 -9.86 3.74 -8.27
CA ASN A 54 -11.28 3.39 -8.06
C ASN A 54 -11.46 2.05 -7.33
N GLY A 55 -10.36 1.33 -7.04
CA GLY A 55 -10.39 0.02 -6.39
C GLY A 55 -11.22 -1.00 -7.15
N LEU A 56 -11.25 -0.92 -8.49
CA LEU A 56 -12.04 -1.85 -9.32
C LEU A 56 -11.43 -3.25 -9.22
N LYS A 57 -12.27 -4.22 -8.87
CA LYS A 57 -11.92 -5.64 -8.84
C LYS A 57 -12.28 -6.31 -10.16
N ALA A 58 -13.45 -5.98 -10.70
CA ALA A 58 -13.91 -6.48 -11.99
C ALA A 58 -14.84 -5.45 -12.65
N GLU A 59 -14.73 -5.33 -13.97
CA GLU A 59 -15.59 -4.49 -14.81
C GLU A 59 -16.05 -5.35 -16.00
N THR A 60 -17.36 -5.46 -16.21
CA THR A 60 -17.97 -6.25 -17.29
C THR A 60 -18.98 -5.37 -18.00
N MET A 61 -18.97 -5.13 -19.32
CA MET A 61 -19.96 -4.26 -19.99
C MET A 61 -21.03 -5.04 -20.77
N GLY A 62 -22.31 -4.68 -20.62
CA GLY A 62 -23.50 -5.39 -21.15
C GLY A 62 -24.45 -5.80 -20.02
N ALA A 63 -24.50 -7.09 -19.68
CA ALA A 63 -24.86 -7.58 -18.34
C ALA A 63 -23.88 -7.00 -17.29
N LEU A 64 -23.87 -5.66 -17.18
CA LEU A 64 -22.70 -4.91 -16.75
C LEU A 64 -22.57 -5.00 -15.24
N THR A 65 -21.50 -5.68 -14.82
CA THR A 65 -21.20 -5.91 -13.42
C THR A 65 -19.91 -5.18 -13.09
N VAL A 66 -20.02 -4.18 -12.22
CA VAL A 66 -18.90 -3.47 -11.61
C VAL A 66 -18.76 -3.98 -10.18
N GLN A 67 -17.61 -4.56 -9.86
CA GLN A 67 -17.29 -4.98 -8.51
C GLN A 67 -16.11 -4.17 -8.02
N HIS A 68 -16.29 -3.51 -6.88
CA HIS A 68 -15.20 -2.89 -6.15
C HIS A 68 -14.55 -3.92 -5.21
N GLY A 69 -13.24 -3.85 -5.12
CA GLY A 69 -12.47 -4.59 -4.12
C GLY A 69 -12.57 -3.93 -2.74
N PRO A 70 -11.97 -4.55 -1.72
CA PRO A 70 -11.78 -3.90 -0.43
C PRO A 70 -10.94 -2.61 -0.60
N PRO A 71 -11.23 -1.55 0.18
CA PRO A 71 -10.66 -0.21 -0.01
C PRO A 71 -9.13 -0.15 0.10
N PHE A 72 -8.52 -1.01 0.92
CA PHE A 72 -7.07 -1.24 0.94
C PHE A 72 -6.76 -2.58 1.58
N GLY A 73 -5.74 -3.26 1.07
CA GLY A 73 -5.24 -4.51 1.63
C GLY A 73 -3.85 -4.83 1.10
N TRP A 74 -3.04 -5.42 1.97
CA TRP A 74 -1.73 -5.94 1.58
C TRP A 74 -1.89 -7.15 0.67
N SER A 75 -1.07 -7.22 -0.37
CA SER A 75 -0.93 -8.45 -1.15
C SER A 75 -0.19 -9.51 -0.34
N LEU A 76 -0.31 -10.78 -0.74
CA LEU A 76 0.42 -11.88 -0.11
C LEU A 76 1.95 -11.67 -0.17
N ALA A 77 2.46 -11.16 -1.29
CA ALA A 77 3.87 -10.84 -1.47
C ALA A 77 4.33 -9.72 -0.52
N GLU A 78 3.52 -8.66 -0.40
CA GLU A 78 3.81 -7.55 0.53
C GLU A 78 3.79 -8.03 1.99
N LEU A 79 2.84 -8.92 2.33
CA LEU A 79 2.78 -9.53 3.66
C LEU A 79 4.00 -10.40 3.94
N TYR A 80 4.58 -11.12 2.97
CA TYR A 80 5.80 -11.91 3.23
C TYR A 80 6.96 -11.03 3.72
N CYS A 81 7.15 -9.86 3.11
CA CYS A 81 8.16 -8.89 3.54
C CYS A 81 7.81 -8.29 4.90
N LEU A 82 6.58 -7.79 5.07
CA LEU A 82 6.17 -7.13 6.31
C LEU A 82 6.15 -8.08 7.52
N ASN A 83 5.77 -9.35 7.32
CA ASN A 83 5.74 -10.35 8.41
C ASN A 83 7.13 -10.61 9.01
N ARG A 84 8.22 -10.34 8.28
CA ARG A 84 9.59 -10.45 8.81
C ARG A 84 9.84 -9.50 9.98
N TYR A 85 9.19 -8.33 9.96
CA TYR A 85 9.32 -7.28 10.97
C TYR A 85 8.10 -7.22 11.90
N ARG A 86 7.11 -8.10 11.71
CA ARG A 86 5.89 -8.08 12.50
C ARG A 86 6.13 -8.63 13.90
N GLU A 87 5.77 -7.84 14.90
CA GLU A 87 5.58 -8.36 16.26
C GLU A 87 4.17 -8.98 16.38
N ARG A 88 4.09 -10.25 16.79
CA ARG A 88 2.80 -10.92 17.01
C ARG A 88 2.16 -10.38 18.29
N ALA A 89 0.82 -10.33 18.32
CA ALA A 89 0.11 -9.96 19.53
C ALA A 89 0.51 -10.91 20.66
N LYS A 90 0.78 -10.32 21.84
CA LYS A 90 0.97 -11.06 23.09
C LYS A 90 -0.38 -11.47 23.65
#